data_AF-A0A945UIF9-F1
#
_entry.id   AF-A0A945UIF9-F1
#
_cell.length_a   1.000
_cell.length_b   1.000
_cell.length_c   1.000
_cell.angle_alpha   90.00
_cell.angle_beta   90.00
_cell.angle_gamma   90.00
#
_symmetry.space_group_name_H-M   'P 1'
#
loop_
_entity.id
_entity.type
_entity.pdbx_description
1 polymer ?
#
loop_
_entity_poly.entity_id
_entity_poly.type
_entity_poly.pdbx_seq_one_letter_code
_entity_poly.pdbx_strand_id
1 'polypeptide(L)'
;LVYRPEQRRILMVISDGAPVDDSTLSVNAGNYLEKHLRAAIDWIENQSPVELIAIGIGHDVTRYYQRAVTIVDAEQLGGAMMDKLAELFEEETERGGTSSRRVA
;
A
#
# COMPACT_ATOMS: atom_id res chain seq x y z
N LEU A 1 14.72 -0.78 -3.82
CA LEU A 1 13.76 -1.90 -3.99
C LEU A 1 13.80 -2.48 -5.40
N VAL A 2 13.68 -1.67 -6.46
CA VAL A 2 13.60 -2.16 -7.87
C VAL A 2 14.85 -2.93 -8.35
N TYR A 3 16.02 -2.66 -7.77
CA TYR A 3 17.28 -3.32 -8.15
C TYR A 3 17.57 -4.62 -7.39
N ARG A 4 16.70 -5.04 -6.46
CA ARG A 4 16.95 -6.27 -5.72
C ARG A 4 16.43 -7.51 -6.48
N PRO A 5 17.06 -8.68 -6.34
CA PRO A 5 16.78 -9.83 -7.18
C PRO A 5 15.48 -10.58 -6.82
N GLU A 6 14.77 -10.21 -5.76
CA GLU A 6 13.57 -10.94 -5.32
C GLU A 6 12.44 -10.84 -6.36
N GLN A 7 11.81 -11.97 -6.62
CA GLN A 7 10.73 -12.12 -7.61
C GLN A 7 9.48 -11.34 -7.21
N ARG A 8 9.16 -11.30 -5.92
CA ARG A 8 8.03 -10.56 -5.35
C ARG A 8 8.54 -9.44 -4.46
N ARG A 9 7.99 -8.25 -4.64
CA ARG A 9 8.41 -7.03 -3.95
C ARG A 9 7.19 -6.37 -3.35
N ILE A 10 7.11 -6.40 -2.03
CA ILE A 10 5.99 -5.82 -1.28
C ILE A 10 6.49 -4.59 -0.55
N LEU A 11 5.77 -3.48 -0.69
CA LEU A 11 5.98 -2.26 0.08
C LEU A 11 4.79 -2.08 1.02
N MET A 12 5.02 -2.28 2.31
CA MET A 12 4.04 -1.99 3.36
C MET A 12 4.32 -0.60 3.95
N VAL A 13 3.35 0.30 3.86
CA VAL A 13 3.41 1.64 4.43
C VAL A 13 2.64 1.65 5.73
N ILE A 14 3.27 2.07 6.83
CA ILE A 14 2.59 2.29 8.11
C ILE A 14 2.61 3.79 8.35
N SER A 15 1.43 4.42 8.44
CA SER A 15 1.31 5.87 8.54
C SER A 15 0.22 6.27 9.53
N ASP A 16 0.48 7.34 10.27
CA ASP A 16 -0.36 7.89 11.33
C ASP A 16 -0.97 9.25 10.93
N GLY A 17 -1.06 9.59 9.63
CA GLY A 17 -1.46 10.95 9.27
C GLY A 17 -1.74 11.25 7.80
N ALA A 18 -1.98 12.54 7.55
CA ALA A 18 -2.17 13.12 6.23
C ALA A 18 -0.84 13.71 5.70
N PRO A 19 -0.67 13.85 4.37
CA PRO A 19 0.55 14.43 3.80
C PRO A 19 0.59 15.95 4.05
N VAL A 20 1.16 16.37 5.17
CA VAL A 20 1.18 17.76 5.65
C VAL A 20 2.59 18.15 6.10
N ASP A 21 3.04 19.33 5.65
CA ASP A 21 4.27 19.98 6.11
C ASP A 21 4.10 21.50 5.97
N ASP A 22 4.32 22.25 7.06
CA ASP A 22 4.07 23.70 7.13
C ASP A 22 4.96 24.48 6.16
N SER A 23 6.23 24.08 6.03
CA SER A 23 7.17 24.74 5.15
C SER A 23 6.75 24.62 3.69
N THR A 24 6.30 23.43 3.29
CA THR A 24 5.77 23.16 1.96
C THR A 24 4.47 23.93 1.72
N LEU A 25 3.55 23.97 2.69
CA LEU A 25 2.28 24.70 2.56
C LEU A 25 2.45 26.22 2.46
N SER A 26 3.51 26.78 3.06
CA SER A 26 3.74 28.23 3.07
C SER A 26 4.04 28.84 1.70
N VAL A 27 4.59 28.04 0.76
CA VAL A 27 5.02 28.51 -0.56
C VAL A 27 4.38 27.76 -1.73
N ASN A 28 3.49 26.80 -1.48
CA ASN A 28 2.82 26.01 -2.50
C ASN A 28 1.29 26.08 -2.37
N ALA A 29 0.59 25.58 -3.39
CA ALA A 29 -0.85 25.35 -3.28
C ALA A 29 -1.14 24.34 -2.16
N GLY A 30 -2.23 24.55 -1.41
CA GLY A 30 -2.57 23.73 -0.22
C GLY A 30 -2.76 22.23 -0.47
N ASN A 31 -2.93 21.81 -1.73
CA ASN A 31 -3.05 20.40 -2.11
C ASN A 31 -1.79 19.81 -2.77
N TYR A 32 -0.65 20.50 -2.69
CA TYR A 32 0.59 20.07 -3.34
C TYR A 32 1.03 18.68 -2.89
N LEU A 33 1.13 18.47 -1.57
CA LEU A 33 1.57 17.19 -1.00
C LEU A 33 0.55 16.07 -1.22
N GLU A 34 -0.75 16.38 -1.18
CA GLU A 34 -1.79 15.39 -1.50
C GLU A 34 -1.68 14.93 -2.96
N LYS A 35 -1.55 15.87 -3.90
CA LYS A 35 -1.38 15.55 -5.33
C LYS A 35 -0.12 14.74 -5.57
N HIS A 36 0.98 15.12 -4.93
CA HIS A 36 2.24 14.40 -5.03
C HIS A 36 2.12 12.97 -4.48
N LEU A 37 1.50 12.80 -3.30
CA LEU A 37 1.27 11.48 -2.71
C LEU A 37 0.42 10.60 -3.64
N ARG A 38 -0.68 11.13 -4.19
CA ARG A 38 -1.53 10.40 -5.14
C ARG A 38 -0.76 9.98 -6.39
N ALA A 39 0.06 10.87 -6.95
CA ALA A 39 0.88 10.55 -8.12
C ALA A 39 1.93 9.49 -7.82
N ALA A 40 2.55 9.53 -6.64
CA ALA A 40 3.52 8.52 -6.22
C ALA A 40 2.86 7.15 -6.02
N ILE A 41 1.70 7.09 -5.36
CA ILE A 41 0.94 5.86 -5.17
C ILE A 41 0.50 5.29 -6.52
N ASP A 42 -0.10 6.10 -7.38
CA ASP A 42 -0.54 5.70 -8.71
C ASP A 42 0.61 5.12 -9.55
N TRP A 43 1.79 5.75 -9.49
CA TRP A 43 2.97 5.21 -10.17
C TRP A 43 3.40 3.86 -9.59
N ILE A 44 3.38 3.68 -8.26
CA ILE A 44 3.75 2.40 -7.65
C ILE A 44 2.73 1.30 -8.01
N GLU A 45 1.44 1.58 -7.89
CA GLU A 45 0.37 0.61 -8.12
C GLU A 45 0.23 0.24 -9.60
N ASN A 46 0.41 1.19 -10.52
CA ASN A 46 0.10 0.99 -11.94
C ASN A 46 1.33 0.88 -12.86
N GLN A 47 2.51 1.33 -12.43
CA GLN A 47 3.70 1.39 -13.29
C GLN A 47 4.90 0.61 -12.74
N SER A 48 4.80 0.07 -11.53
CA SER A 48 5.88 -0.65 -10.86
C SER A 48 5.47 -2.09 -10.54
N PRO A 49 6.40 -3.05 -10.54
CA PRO A 49 6.13 -4.44 -10.13
C PRO A 49 6.02 -4.60 -8.61
N VAL A 50 5.80 -3.51 -7.87
CA VAL A 50 5.79 -3.50 -6.41
C VAL A 50 4.35 -3.57 -5.93
N GLU A 51 4.04 -4.58 -5.12
CA GLU A 51 2.75 -4.70 -4.44
C GLU A 51 2.73 -3.70 -3.27
N LEU A 52 1.83 -2.72 -3.33
CA LEU A 52 1.71 -1.69 -2.31
C LEU A 52 0.55 -2.01 -1.36
N ILE A 53 0.80 -1.96 -0.06
CA ILE A 53 -0.22 -2.05 0.99
C ILE A 53 0.01 -0.97 2.04
N ALA A 54 -1.06 -0.51 2.70
CA ALA A 54 -0.96 0.52 3.74
C ALA A 54 -1.72 0.15 5.03
N ILE A 55 -1.16 0.56 6.17
CA ILE A 55 -1.77 0.49 7.49
C ILE A 55 -1.84 1.91 8.05
N GLY A 56 -3.05 2.43 8.22
CA GLY A 56 -3.31 3.72 8.86
C GLY A 56 -3.48 3.55 10.37
N ILE A 57 -2.73 4.29 11.20
CA ILE A 57 -2.90 4.28 12.66
C ILE A 57 -3.65 5.53 13.09
N GLY A 58 -4.87 5.35 13.63
CA GLY A 58 -5.75 6.44 14.04
C GLY A 58 -6.24 7.32 12.89
N HIS A 59 -5.87 7.01 11.64
CA HIS A 59 -6.17 7.80 10.45
C HIS A 59 -6.61 6.91 9.30
N ASP A 60 -7.61 7.39 8.57
CA ASP A 60 -8.08 6.74 7.36
C ASP A 60 -7.14 7.02 6.17
N VAL A 61 -6.43 5.98 5.75
CA VAL A 61 -5.51 5.99 4.61
C VAL A 61 -6.12 5.31 3.36
N THR A 62 -7.33 4.74 3.47
CA THR A 62 -8.02 4.06 2.35
C THR A 62 -8.39 5.03 1.21
N ARG A 63 -8.44 6.33 1.52
CA ARG A 63 -8.61 7.41 0.53
C ARG A 63 -7.43 7.58 -0.46
N TYR A 64 -6.29 6.98 -0.16
CA TYR A 64 -5.06 7.10 -0.95
C TYR A 64 -4.61 5.77 -1.56
N TYR A 65 -4.66 4.69 -0.80
CA TYR A 65 -4.13 3.38 -1.19
C TYR A 65 -5.26 2.41 -1.52
N GLN A 66 -5.12 1.65 -2.60
CA GLN A 66 -6.14 0.66 -2.98
C GLN A 66 -6.24 -0.50 -1.98
N ARG A 67 -5.10 -0.91 -1.40
CA ARG A 67 -5.00 -1.98 -0.41
C ARG A 67 -4.60 -1.40 0.94
N ALA A 68 -5.59 -1.13 1.79
CA ALA A 68 -5.34 -0.50 3.07
C ALA A 68 -6.22 -1.04 4.21
N VAL A 69 -5.71 -0.93 5.43
CA VAL A 69 -6.48 -1.11 6.67
C VAL A 69 -6.18 0.05 7.61
N THR A 70 -7.18 0.46 8.39
CA THR A 70 -7.00 1.43 9.45
C THR A 70 -7.19 0.74 10.79
N ILE A 71 -6.21 0.88 11.67
CA ILE A 71 -6.25 0.44 13.06
C ILE A 71 -6.42 1.66 13.97
N VAL A 72 -6.96 1.44 15.16
CA VAL A 72 -7.22 2.53 16.10
C VAL A 72 -5.92 3.00 16.76
N ASP A 73 -5.06 2.06 17.12
CA ASP A 73 -3.83 2.29 17.88
C ASP A 73 -2.71 1.33 17.42
N ALA A 74 -1.48 1.58 17.88
CA ALA A 74 -0.32 0.80 17.49
C ALA A 74 -0.28 -0.61 18.09
N GLU A 75 -1.07 -0.90 19.13
CA GLU A 75 -1.10 -2.23 19.76
C GLU A 75 -1.70 -3.27 18.82
N GLN A 76 -2.60 -2.83 17.92
CA GLN A 76 -3.23 -3.65 16.89
C GLN A 76 -2.33 -3.88 15.65
N LEU A 77 -1.20 -3.17 15.54
CA LEU A 77 -0.36 -3.19 14.33
C LEU A 77 0.14 -4.59 14.00
N GLY A 78 0.56 -5.35 15.01
CA GLY A 78 1.06 -6.71 14.82
C GLY A 78 0.03 -7.63 14.16
N GLY A 79 -1.22 -7.59 14.64
CA GLY A 79 -2.32 -8.37 14.08
C GLY A 79 -2.63 -7.94 12.64
N ALA A 80 -2.82 -6.64 12.41
CA ALA A 80 -3.12 -6.10 11.09
C ALA A 80 -2.02 -6.41 10.05
N MET A 81 -0.75 -6.37 10.46
CA MET A 81 0.36 -6.77 9.59
C MET A 81 0.27 -8.24 9.18
N MET A 82 -0.01 -9.14 10.12
CA MET A 82 -0.11 -10.58 9.84
C MET A 82 -1.28 -10.89 8.92
N ASP A 83 -2.44 -10.26 9.17
CA ASP A 83 -3.64 -10.44 8.35
C ASP A 83 -3.40 -9.97 6.90
N LYS A 84 -2.78 -8.78 6.72
CA LYS A 84 -2.48 -8.28 5.37
C LYS A 84 -1.41 -9.07 4.64
N LEU A 85 -0.44 -9.63 5.36
CA LEU A 85 0.50 -10.56 4.75
C LEU A 85 -0.20 -11.86 4.33
N ALA A 86 -1.08 -12.41 5.17
CA ALA A 86 -1.85 -13.62 4.85
C ALA A 86 -2.72 -13.44 3.60
N GLU A 87 -3.52 -12.36 3.55
CA GLU A 87 -4.35 -12.00 2.38
C GLU A 87 -3.51 -11.94 1.09
N LEU A 88 -2.31 -11.35 1.17
CA LEU A 88 -1.41 -11.17 0.02
C LEU A 88 -0.79 -12.49 -0.48
N PHE A 89 -0.70 -13.52 0.35
CA PHE A 89 -0.31 -14.87 -0.07
C PHE A 89 -1.50 -15.70 -0.59
N GLU A 90 -2.71 -15.46 -0.08
CA GLU A 90 -3.92 -16.13 -0.55
C GLU A 90 -4.31 -15.69 -1.97
N GLU A 91 -4.27 -14.39 -2.28
CA GLU A 91 -4.54 -13.87 -3.63
C GLU A 91 -3.62 -14.49 -4.71
N GLU A 92 -2.38 -14.82 -4.37
CA GLU A 92 -1.45 -15.49 -5.29
C GLU A 92 -1.92 -16.90 -5.65
N THR A 93 -2.47 -17.62 -4.67
CA THR A 93 -2.96 -18.99 -4.84
C THR A 93 -4.12 -19.03 -5.83
N GLU A 94 -5.00 -18.01 -5.80
CA GLU A 94 -6.13 -17.89 -6.73
C GLU A 94 -5.69 -17.54 -8.16
N ARG A 95 -4.66 -16.69 -8.31
CA ARG A 95 -4.10 -16.34 -9.63
C ARG A 95 -3.33 -17.51 -10.27
N GLY A 96 -2.69 -18.37 -9.46
CA GLY A 96 -1.98 -19.57 -9.93
C GLY A 96 -2.88 -20.78 -10.27
N GLY A 97 -4.09 -20.86 -9.69
CA GLY A 97 -4.97 -22.03 -9.80
C GLY A 97 -5.72 -22.19 -11.14
N THR A 98 -5.77 -21.17 -11.99
CA THR A 98 -6.59 -21.20 -13.22
C THR A 98 -5.88 -21.88 -14.42
N SER A 99 -4.57 -22.14 -14.36
CA SER A 99 -3.84 -22.72 -15.50
C SER A 99 -3.92 -24.25 -15.64
N SER A 100 -4.50 -24.98 -14.68
CA SER A 100 -4.50 -26.46 -14.69
C SER A 100 -5.83 -27.13 -15.07
N ARG A 101 -6.84 -26.35 -15.52
CA ARG A 101 -8.13 -26.88 -16.02
C ARG A 101 -8.28 -26.70 -17.53
N ARG A 102 -7.38 -27.30 -18.29
CA ARG A 102 -7.67 -27.77 -19.65
C ARG A 102 -7.19 -29.22 -19.75
N VAL A 103 -8.09 -30.12 -19.38
CA VAL A 103 -7.98 -31.57 -19.49
C VAL A 103 -8.70 -32.02 -20.76
N ALA A 104 -8.11 -33.05 -21.37
CA ALA A 104 -8.64 -33.97 -22.38
C ALA A 104 -8.72 -33.47 -23.83
#